data_AF-A0A1V4X808-F1
#
_entry.id   AF-A0A1V4X808-F1
#
_cell.length_a   1.000
_cell.length_b   1.000
_cell.length_c   1.000
_cell.angle_alpha   90.00
_cell.angle_beta   90.00
_cell.angle_gamma   90.00
#
_symmetry.space_group_name_H-M   'P 1'
#
loop_
_entity.id
_entity.type
_entity.pdbx_description
1 polymer ?
#
loop_
_entity_poly.entity_id
_entity_poly.type
_entity_poly.pdbx_seq_one_letter_code
_entity_poly.pdbx_strand_id
1 'polypeptide(L)' 'MGVERTFPIHSPVIDRVQIVTRGKVRRAKLFYLRGRKGKETKIKELDRH' A
#
# COMPACT_ATOMS: atom_id res chain seq x y z
N MET A 1 -3.26 -9.11 -13.95
CA MET A 1 -3.36 -9.90 -12.70
C MET A 1 -2.60 -9.13 -11.61
N GLY A 2 -3.24 -8.82 -10.47
CA GLY A 2 -2.56 -8.15 -9.34
C GLY A 2 -1.89 -9.19 -8.44
N VAL A 3 -0.71 -8.88 -7.88
CA VAL A 3 0.05 -9.79 -7.01
C VAL A 3 0.17 -9.16 -5.62
N GLU A 4 -0.08 -9.97 -4.58
CA GLU A 4 0.16 -9.58 -3.19
C GLU A 4 1.38 -10.32 -2.64
N ARG A 5 2.19 -9.63 -1.83
CA ARG A 5 3.37 -10.20 -1.16
C ARG A 5 3.41 -9.72 0.29
N THR A 6 3.69 -10.64 1.21
CA THR A 6 3.93 -10.33 2.62
C THR A 6 5.42 -10.48 2.89
N PHE A 7 6.03 -9.47 3.50
CA PHE A 7 7.47 -9.43 3.75
C PHE A 7 7.76 -9.43 5.26
N PRO A 8 8.70 -10.25 5.76
CA PRO A 8 9.18 -10.13 7.12
C PRO A 8 10.05 -8.88 7.29
N ILE A 9 9.89 -8.16 8.41
CA ILE A 9 10.57 -6.87 8.66
C ILE A 9 12.09 -7.04 8.82
N HIS A 10 12.54 -8.13 9.44
CA HIS A 10 13.96 -8.39 9.73
C HIS A 10 14.58 -9.41 8.76
N SER A 11 14.08 -9.46 7.51
CA SER A 11 14.63 -10.37 6.51
C SER A 11 16.01 -9.90 6.03
N PRO A 12 17.04 -10.78 5.99
CA PRO A 12 18.34 -10.42 5.42
C PRO A 12 18.31 -10.28 3.89
N VAL A 13 17.23 -10.70 3.23
CA VAL A 13 17.06 -10.62 1.77
C VAL A 13 16.58 -9.23 1.31
N ILE A 14 16.06 -8.41 2.24
CA ILE A 14 15.53 -7.07 1.94
C ILE A 14 16.57 -6.04 2.33
N ASP A 15 17.12 -5.32 1.36
CA ASP A 15 18.11 -4.26 1.58
C ASP A 15 17.50 -3.03 2.29
N ARG A 16 16.47 -2.42 1.68
CA ARG A 16 15.83 -1.22 2.23
C ARG A 16 14.37 -1.09 1.82
N VAL A 17 13.56 -0.53 2.72
CA VAL A 17 12.20 -0.06 2.43
C VAL A 17 12.21 1.47 2.34
N GLN A 18 11.79 2.02 1.20
CA GLN A 18 11.65 3.47 1.00
C GLN A 18 10.16 3.84 0.88
N ILE A 19 9.74 4.89 1.59
CA ILE A 19 8.38 5.42 1.47
C ILE A 19 8.33 6.33 0.24
N VAL A 20 7.67 5.86 -0.82
CA VAL A 20 7.50 6.65 -2.06
C VAL A 20 6.36 7.66 -1.92
N THR A 21 5.28 7.29 -1.23
CA THR A 21 4.09 8.14 -1.09
C THR A 21 3.36 7.83 0.21
N ARG A 22 2.73 8.84 0.82
CA ARG A 22 1.85 8.68 1.99
C ARG A 22 0.39 8.86 1.57
N GLY A 23 -0.42 7.82 1.78
CA GLY A 23 -1.84 7.84 1.45
C GLY A 23 -2.74 8.13 2.67
N LYS A 24 -3.81 8.90 2.48
CA LYS A 24 -4.86 9.14 3.48
C LYS A 24 -5.86 7.99 3.47
N VAL A 25 -5.85 7.18 4.54
CA VAL A 25 -6.76 6.04 4.73
C VAL A 25 -7.43 6.09 6.10
N ARG A 26 -8.61 5.47 6.22
CA ARG A 26 -9.38 5.42 7.48
C ARG A 26 -9.30 4.07 8.20
N ARG A 27 -8.90 3.01 7.50
CA ARG A 27 -8.83 1.64 8.03
C ARG A 27 -7.38 1.21 8.15
N ALA A 28 -7.03 0.49 9.21
CA ALA A 28 -5.68 -0.05 9.40
C ALA A 28 -5.33 -1.18 8.41
N LYS A 29 -6.32 -2.01 8.03
CA LYS A 29 -6.19 -3.07 7.03
C LYS A 29 -6.98 -2.73 5.77
N LEU A 30 -6.34 -2.76 4.61
CA LEU A 30 -6.90 -2.29 3.33
C LEU A 30 -7.46 -3.42 2.43
N PHE A 31 -7.98 -4.49 3.02
CA PHE A 31 -8.48 -5.65 2.26
C PHE A 31 -9.58 -5.32 1.25
N TYR A 32 -10.33 -4.24 1.47
CA TYR A 32 -11.36 -3.77 0.53
C TYR A 32 -10.80 -3.38 -0.85
N LEU A 33 -9.49 -3.13 -0.96
CA LEU A 33 -8.85 -2.83 -2.25
C LEU A 33 -8.77 -4.06 -3.15
N ARG A 34 -8.80 -5.29 -2.60
CA ARG A 34 -8.76 -6.54 -3.37
C ARG A 34 -9.94 -6.69 -4.34
N GLY A 35 -11.11 -6.20 -3.94
CA GLY A 35 -12.33 -6.25 -4.75
C GLY A 35 -12.49 -5.06 -5.70
N ARG A 36 -11.69 -4.01 -5.55
CA ARG A 36 -11.77 -2.80 -6.38
C ARG A 36 -10.82 -2.90 -7.57
N LYS A 37 -11.19 -2.29 -8.70
CA LYS A 37 -10.38 -2.29 -9.93
C LYS A 37 -10.33 -0.90 -10.54
N GLY A 38 -9.31 -0.65 -11.37
CA GLY A 38 -9.21 0.59 -12.16
C GLY A 38 -8.99 1.84 -11.31
N LYS A 39 -9.71 2.92 -11.63
CA LYS A 39 -9.52 4.25 -11.00
C LYS A 39 -9.97 4.29 -9.53
N GLU A 40 -10.85 3.38 -9.12
CA GLU A 40 -11.47 3.36 -7.78
C GLU A 40 -10.55 2.82 -6.67
N THR A 41 -9.43 2.19 -7.02
CA THR A 41 -8.41 1.73 -6.07
C THR A 41 -7.43 2.83 -5.67
N LYS A 42 -7.41 3.97 -6.38
CA LYS A 42 -6.46 5.06 -6.08
C LYS A 42 -6.74 5.68 -4.71
N ILE A 43 -5.73 5.66 -3.85
CA ILE A 43 -5.75 6.31 -2.54
C ILE A 43 -5.30 7.76 -2.73
N LYS A 44 -5.97 8.70 -2.04
CA LYS A 44 -5.58 10.11 -2.04
C LYS A 44 -4.29 10.29 -1.23
N GLU A 45 -3.40 11.16 -1.71
CA GLU A 45 -2.18 11.51 -0.96
C GLU A 45 -2.52 12.32 0.30
N LEU A 46 -1.72 12.11 1.34
CA LEU A 46 -1.89 12.76 2.64
C LEU A 46 -1.41 14.22 2.62
N ASP A 47 -0.42 14.54 1.79
CA ASP A 47 0.31 15.82 1.78
C ASP A 47 -0.40 16.94 1.00
N ARG A 48 -1.59 16.67 0.46
CA ARG A 48 -2.37 17.66 -0.28
C ARG A 48 -3.13 18.55 0.70
N HIS A 49 -2.45 19.58 1.19
CA HIS A 49 -3.03 20.77 1.79
C HIS A 49 -2.73 21.99 0.92
#